data_AF-A0AAN8TBZ7-F1
#
_entry.id   AF-A0AAN8TBZ7-F1
#
_cell.length_a   1.000
_cell.length_b   1.000
_cell.length_c   1.000
_cell.angle_alpha   90.00
_cell.angle_beta   90.00
_cell.angle_gamma   90.00
#
_symmetry.space_group_name_H-M   'P 1'
#
loop_
_entity.id
_entity.type
_entity.pdbx_description
1 polymer ?
#
loop_
_entity_poly.entity_id
_entity_poly.type
_entity_poly.pdbx_seq_one_letter_code
_entity_poly.pdbx_strand_id
1 'polypeptide(L)'
;MNKYCFNDFKFQTEEVSRNKKKNNSGVYIQGDIDGTGQTIEYYGIIQAIIEVRYLGWPKKKIVLFRCEWFDPSHRGTKMDHQYNIIEVKHTRKYRSYDPFIIAQNAKQVYYASYPLRKDKADW
;
A
#
# COMPACT_ATOMS: atom_id res chain seq x y z
N MET A 1 5.14 13.26 9.86
CA MET A 1 5.74 12.08 10.54
C MET A 1 6.24 11.13 9.45
N ASN A 2 7.40 10.49 9.61
CA ASN A 2 7.99 9.68 8.52
C ASN A 2 8.03 8.16 8.81
N LYS A 3 7.65 7.76 10.03
CA LYS A 3 7.59 6.36 10.47
C LYS A 3 6.41 6.18 11.41
N TYR A 4 5.80 5.00 11.40
CA TYR A 4 4.74 4.60 12.33
C TYR A 4 4.88 3.13 12.69
N CYS A 5 4.72 2.80 13.98
CA CYS A 5 4.81 1.43 14.47
C CYS A 5 3.46 0.97 15.00
N PHE A 6 2.98 -0.20 14.58
CA PHE A 6 1.73 -0.80 15.04
C PHE A 6 1.79 -2.32 14.87
N ASN A 7 1.40 -3.09 15.90
CA ASN A 7 1.41 -4.56 15.91
C ASN A 7 2.68 -5.16 15.29
N ASP A 8 3.86 -4.75 15.79
CA ASP A 8 5.19 -5.17 15.33
C ASP A 8 5.59 -4.74 13.90
N PHE A 9 4.69 -4.11 13.14
CA PHE A 9 5.01 -3.53 11.84
C PHE A 9 5.57 -2.13 12.00
N LYS A 10 6.60 -1.82 11.20
CA LYS A 10 7.22 -0.50 11.13
C LYS A 10 7.02 0.07 9.75
N PHE A 11 5.97 0.87 9.58
CA PHE A 11 5.66 1.60 8.36
C PHE A 11 6.56 2.81 8.20
N GLN A 12 6.97 3.11 6.97
CA GLN A 12 7.82 4.26 6.65
C GLN A 12 7.33 4.93 5.37
N THR A 13 7.55 6.23 5.22
CA THR A 13 7.34 6.89 3.93
C THR A 13 8.37 6.38 2.91
N GLU A 14 7.98 6.34 1.64
CA GLU A 14 8.86 5.95 0.53
C GLU A 14 10.18 6.74 0.54
N GLU A 15 10.07 8.05 0.78
CA GLU A 15 11.21 8.95 0.87
C GLU A 15 12.31 8.40 1.79
N VAL A 16 11.90 7.84 2.93
CA VAL A 16 12.79 7.32 3.97
C VAL A 16 13.17 5.86 3.75
N SER A 17 12.36 5.08 3.03
CA SER A 17 12.57 3.64 2.87
C SER A 17 13.30 3.24 1.59
N ARG A 18 13.24 4.05 0.52
CA ARG A 18 13.74 3.69 -0.82
C ARG A 18 15.20 3.24 -0.89
N ASN A 19 16.07 3.79 -0.04
CA ASN A 19 17.50 3.49 -0.02
C ASN A 19 17.90 2.52 1.10
N LYS A 20 16.92 1.90 1.78
CA LYS A 20 17.17 0.96 2.87
C LYS A 20 17.08 -0.47 2.38
N LYS A 21 17.86 -1.34 3.02
CA LYS A 21 17.81 -2.79 2.80
C LYS A 21 16.40 -3.38 2.94
N LYS A 22 15.59 -2.81 3.84
CA LYS A 22 14.17 -3.16 4.00
C LYS A 22 13.33 -1.96 3.61
N ASN A 23 12.67 -2.05 2.45
CA ASN A 23 11.71 -1.06 2.02
C ASN A 23 10.36 -1.32 2.71
N ASN A 24 10.06 -0.51 3.72
CA ASN A 24 8.88 -0.65 4.57
C ASN A 24 7.74 0.32 4.22
N SER A 25 7.72 0.86 3.00
CA SER A 25 6.66 1.76 2.54
C SER A 25 5.48 1.07 1.86
N GLY A 26 5.60 -0.22 1.56
CA GLY A 26 4.53 -0.96 0.91
C GLY A 26 3.36 -1.24 1.85
N VAL A 27 2.15 -1.03 1.34
CA VAL A 27 0.90 -1.30 2.04
C VAL A 27 -0.12 -2.02 1.18
N TYR A 28 -0.94 -2.80 1.86
CA TYR A 28 -2.11 -3.48 1.32
C TYR A 28 -3.34 -3.16 2.17
N ILE A 29 -4.48 -2.98 1.50
CA ILE A 29 -5.79 -2.96 2.15
C ILE A 29 -6.80 -3.75 1.32
N GLN A 30 -7.70 -4.43 2.02
CA GLN A 30 -8.87 -5.06 1.44
C GLN A 30 -9.97 -4.00 1.33
N GLY A 31 -10.41 -3.70 0.12
CA GLY A 31 -11.47 -2.73 -0.17
C GLY A 31 -12.86 -3.36 -0.17
N ASP A 32 -13.78 -2.70 -0.88
CA ASP A 32 -15.17 -3.14 -1.02
C ASP A 32 -15.32 -4.30 -2.01
N ILE A 33 -16.49 -4.93 -1.97
CA ILE A 33 -16.91 -5.94 -2.93
C ILE A 33 -17.36 -5.24 -4.21
N ASP A 34 -16.82 -5.65 -5.35
CA ASP A 34 -17.19 -5.13 -6.66
C ASP A 34 -18.54 -5.69 -7.17
N GLY A 35 -18.99 -5.21 -8.33
CA GLY A 35 -20.24 -5.66 -8.95
C GLY A 35 -20.26 -7.15 -9.35
N THR A 36 -19.13 -7.85 -9.25
CA THR A 36 -19.01 -9.30 -9.51
C THR A 36 -19.02 -10.15 -8.24
N GLY A 37 -19.08 -9.51 -7.06
CA GLY A 37 -19.02 -10.20 -5.77
C GLY A 37 -17.59 -10.48 -5.29
N GLN A 38 -16.57 -9.94 -5.95
CA GLN A 38 -15.17 -10.12 -5.56
C GLN A 38 -14.67 -8.91 -4.77
N THR A 39 -13.83 -9.15 -3.76
CA THR A 39 -13.23 -8.04 -3.02
C THR A 39 -12.13 -7.37 -3.83
N ILE A 40 -12.16 -6.04 -3.93
CA ILE A 40 -11.09 -5.28 -4.57
C ILE A 40 -9.92 -5.14 -3.61
N GLU A 41 -8.76 -5.60 -4.04
CA GLU A 41 -7.51 -5.48 -3.29
C GLU A 41 -6.69 -4.28 -3.77
N TYR A 42 -6.22 -3.47 -2.82
CA TYR A 42 -5.42 -2.29 -3.13
C TYR A 42 -4.00 -2.44 -2.60
N TYR A 43 -3.04 -2.21 -3.49
CA TYR A 43 -1.61 -2.26 -3.22
C TYR A 43 -1.02 -0.88 -3.50
N GLY A 44 -0.20 -0.37 -2.60
CA GLY A 44 0.33 0.98 -2.73
C GLY A 44 1.56 1.27 -1.90
N ILE A 45 2.02 2.51 -2.04
CA ILE A 45 3.22 3.03 -1.41
C ILE A 45 2.87 4.21 -0.50
N ILE A 46 3.32 4.18 0.75
CA ILE A 46 3.11 5.28 1.70
C ILE A 46 3.93 6.50 1.25
N GLN A 47 3.22 7.57 0.90
CA GLN A 47 3.80 8.86 0.56
C GLN A 47 3.86 9.81 1.76
N ALA A 48 2.88 9.76 2.65
CA ALA A 48 2.89 10.55 3.89
C ALA A 48 2.21 9.81 5.05
N ILE A 49 2.64 10.10 6.27
CA ILE A 49 1.98 9.64 7.50
C ILE A 49 1.51 10.86 8.28
N ILE A 50 0.20 10.90 8.52
CA ILE A 50 -0.51 12.04 9.08
C ILE A 50 -1.15 11.60 10.41
N GLU A 51 -0.88 12.34 11.48
CA GLU A 51 -1.54 12.14 12.77
C GLU A 51 -2.60 13.23 12.93
N VAL A 52 -3.86 12.83 13.09
CA VAL A 52 -4.98 13.72 13.35
C VAL A 52 -5.35 13.59 14.82
N ARG A 53 -5.40 14.74 15.52
CA ARG A 53 -5.74 14.84 16.94
C ARG A 53 -7.09 15.53 17.10
N TYR A 54 -7.99 14.91 17.84
CA TYR A 54 -9.25 15.52 18.24
C TYR A 54 -9.07 16.20 19.59
N LEU A 55 -9.37 17.50 19.64
CA LEU A 55 -9.13 18.35 20.82
C LEU A 55 -10.19 18.17 21.93
N GLY A 56 -11.33 17.55 21.62
CA GLY A 56 -12.40 17.27 22.57
C GLY A 56 -12.06 16.17 23.57
N TRP A 57 -12.88 16.04 24.62
CA TRP A 57 -12.75 14.97 25.62
C TRP A 57 -13.70 13.80 25.29
N PRO A 58 -13.23 12.53 25.34
CA PRO A 58 -11.85 12.11 25.57
C PRO A 58 -10.95 12.47 24.38
N LYS A 59 -9.68 12.80 24.64
CA LYS A 59 -8.69 13.08 23.59
C LYS A 59 -8.53 11.85 22.71
N LYS A 60 -8.83 11.97 21.42
CA LYS A 60 -8.69 10.90 20.42
C LYS A 60 -7.59 11.25 19.43
N LYS A 61 -6.87 10.22 18.95
CA LYS A 61 -5.91 10.34 17.86
C LYS A 61 -6.17 9.26 16.83
N ILE A 62 -6.00 9.60 15.56
CA ILE A 62 -6.03 8.67 14.44
C ILE A 62 -4.81 8.92 13.56
N VAL A 63 -4.23 7.83 13.03
CA VAL A 63 -3.11 7.93 12.10
C VAL A 63 -3.61 7.50 10.72
N LEU A 64 -3.40 8.36 9.74
CA LEU A 64 -3.72 8.13 8.34
C LEU A 64 -2.44 7.93 7.54
N PHE A 65 -2.49 7.00 6.60
CA PHE A 65 -1.50 6.92 5.52
C PHE A 65 -2.08 7.57 4.28
N ARG A 66 -1.30 8.48 3.67
CA ARG A 66 -1.52 8.93 2.30
C ARG A 66 -0.71 8.02 1.38
N CYS A 67 -1.38 7.29 0.53
CA CYS A 67 -0.80 6.28 -0.33
C CYS A 67 -0.88 6.70 -1.80
N GLU A 68 0.14 6.30 -2.56
CA GLU A 68 0.04 6.21 -4.02
C GLU A 68 -0.31 4.77 -4.38
N TRP A 69 -1.49 4.57 -4.97
CA TRP A 69 -2.02 3.25 -5.27
C TRP A 69 -1.63 2.79 -6.69
N PHE A 70 -1.29 1.51 -6.83
CA PHE A 70 -1.21 0.85 -8.13
C PHE A 70 -2.63 0.62 -8.67
N ASP A 71 -2.77 0.44 -9.99
CA ASP A 71 -4.07 0.15 -10.60
C ASP A 71 -4.56 -1.25 -10.16
N PRO A 72 -5.67 -1.34 -9.40
CA PRO A 72 -6.17 -2.60 -8.85
C PRO A 72 -6.85 -3.48 -9.91
N SER A 73 -7.10 -2.96 -11.12
CA SER A 73 -7.64 -3.76 -12.21
C SER A 73 -6.61 -4.77 -12.73
N HIS A 74 -7.08 -5.77 -13.48
CA HIS A 74 -6.24 -6.81 -14.12
C HIS A 74 -5.16 -6.25 -15.07
N ARG A 75 -5.24 -4.95 -15.41
CA ARG A 75 -4.25 -4.26 -16.23
C ARG A 75 -3.06 -3.72 -15.43
N GLY A 76 -3.19 -3.61 -14.11
CA GLY A 76 -2.17 -3.13 -13.19
C GLY A 76 -1.80 -4.11 -12.10
N THR A 77 -2.72 -4.98 -11.67
CA THR A 77 -2.48 -5.97 -10.62
C THR A 77 -2.96 -7.34 -11.07
N LYS A 78 -2.16 -8.38 -10.86
CA LYS A 78 -2.50 -9.77 -11.24
C LYS A 78 -2.06 -10.74 -10.17
N MET A 79 -2.84 -11.80 -9.97
CA MET A 79 -2.45 -12.92 -9.13
C MET A 79 -1.83 -14.02 -9.98
N ASP A 80 -0.61 -14.42 -9.66
CA ASP A 80 -0.03 -15.68 -10.10
C ASP A 80 -0.54 -16.79 -9.16
N HIS A 81 -1.51 -17.57 -9.64
CA HIS A 81 -2.13 -18.65 -8.87
C HIS A 81 -1.19 -19.83 -8.62
N GLN A 82 -0.12 -20.00 -9.40
CA GLN A 82 0.82 -21.09 -9.20
C GLN A 82 1.70 -20.86 -7.98
N TYR A 83 2.08 -19.60 -7.73
CA TYR A 83 3.00 -19.23 -6.66
C TYR A 83 2.38 -18.36 -5.55
N ASN A 84 1.09 -18.00 -5.67
CA ASN A 84 0.39 -17.05 -4.82
C ASN A 84 1.14 -15.71 -4.70
N ILE A 85 1.69 -15.24 -5.82
CA ILE A 85 2.40 -13.96 -5.92
C ILE A 85 1.47 -12.94 -6.55
N ILE A 86 1.49 -11.71 -6.03
CA ILE A 86 0.80 -10.59 -6.65
C ILE A 86 1.79 -9.81 -7.51
N GLU A 87 1.54 -9.78 -8.81
CA GLU A 87 2.27 -8.97 -9.79
C GLU A 87 1.67 -7.56 -9.81
N VAL A 88 2.50 -6.51 -9.71
CA VAL A 88 2.05 -5.11 -9.69
C VAL A 88 2.78 -4.28 -10.73
N LYS A 89 2.05 -3.81 -11.74
CA LYS A 89 2.59 -2.90 -12.75
C LYS A 89 2.91 -1.54 -12.14
N HIS A 90 4.17 -1.32 -11.78
CA HIS A 90 4.63 -0.13 -11.06
C HIS A 90 4.36 1.18 -11.80
N THR A 91 4.32 1.14 -13.13
CA THR A 91 4.02 2.30 -13.99
C THR A 91 2.54 2.64 -14.09
N ARG A 92 1.64 1.77 -13.59
CA ARG A 92 0.20 1.94 -13.70
C ARG A 92 -0.41 2.28 -12.35
N LYS A 93 -0.95 3.50 -12.24
CA LYS A 93 -1.51 4.05 -11.01
C LYS A 93 -3.03 4.07 -11.02
N TYR A 94 -3.63 3.92 -9.85
CA TYR A 94 -5.05 4.15 -9.65
C TYR A 94 -5.36 5.64 -9.85
N ARG A 95 -6.35 5.94 -10.70
CA ARG A 95 -6.61 7.33 -11.15
C ARG A 95 -7.58 8.10 -10.25
N SER A 96 -8.44 7.39 -9.50
CA SER A 96 -9.39 8.05 -8.61
C SER A 96 -8.66 8.60 -7.39
N TYR A 97 -9.08 9.77 -6.93
CA TYR A 97 -8.50 10.40 -5.74
C TYR A 97 -9.10 9.78 -4.47
N ASP A 98 -8.50 8.69 -4.02
CA ASP A 98 -8.78 8.06 -2.72
C ASP A 98 -7.48 7.60 -2.03
N PRO A 99 -6.65 8.54 -1.55
CA PRO A 99 -5.31 8.20 -1.11
C PRO A 99 -5.22 7.87 0.39
N PHE A 100 -6.28 8.07 1.17
CA PHE A 100 -6.18 8.03 2.65
C PHE A 100 -6.77 6.76 3.23
N ILE A 101 -5.96 6.05 4.01
CA ILE A 101 -6.42 4.90 4.80
C ILE A 101 -6.05 5.09 6.27
N ILE A 102 -6.82 4.45 7.15
CA ILE A 102 -6.48 4.34 8.57
C ILE A 102 -5.30 3.36 8.68
N ALA A 103 -4.22 3.81 9.32
CA ALA A 103 -2.99 3.03 9.46
C ALA A 103 -3.21 1.64 10.11
N GLN A 104 -4.21 1.52 10.98
CA GLN A 104 -4.54 0.27 11.68
C GLN A 104 -5.22 -0.78 10.78
N ASN A 105 -5.81 -0.36 9.66
CA ASN A 105 -6.44 -1.26 8.69
C ASN A 105 -5.45 -1.72 7.59
N ALA A 106 -4.25 -1.15 7.56
CA ALA A 106 -3.22 -1.46 6.58
C ALA A 106 -2.43 -2.71 7.00
N LYS A 107 -2.13 -3.59 6.03
CA LYS A 107 -1.07 -4.60 6.18
C LYS A 107 0.20 -4.11 5.50
N GLN A 108 1.35 -4.42 6.07
CA GLN A 108 2.64 -4.13 5.44
C GLN A 108 2.95 -5.19 4.37
N VAL A 109 3.39 -4.73 3.20
CA VAL A 109 3.86 -5.61 2.10
C VAL A 109 5.24 -5.17 1.62
N TYR A 110 5.93 -6.07 0.94
CA TYR A 110 7.23 -5.81 0.32
C TYR A 110 7.14 -6.05 -1.19
N TYR A 111 7.68 -5.11 -1.96
CA TYR A 111 7.76 -5.22 -3.42
C TYR A 111 9.17 -5.64 -3.83
N ALA A 112 9.25 -6.68 -4.64
CA ALA A 112 10.48 -7.19 -5.20
C ALA A 112 10.40 -7.14 -6.73
N SER A 113 11.46 -6.69 -7.39
CA SER A 113 11.56 -6.77 -8.84
C SER A 113 11.65 -8.23 -9.29
N TYR A 114 11.15 -8.53 -10.51
CA TYR A 114 11.28 -9.87 -11.08
C TYR A 114 12.75 -10.32 -11.12
N PRO A 115 13.08 -11.49 -10.53
CA PRO A 115 14.36 -12.09 -10.78
C PRO A 115 14.37 -12.57 -12.24
N LEU A 116 15.36 -12.10 -13.01
CA LEU A 116 15.72 -12.66 -14.33
C LEU A 116 14.74 -12.41 -15.50
N ARG A 117 13.68 -11.61 -15.31
CA ARG A 117 12.73 -11.25 -16.40
C ARG A 117 12.74 -9.75 -16.70
N LYS A 118 13.68 -9.33 -17.56
CA LYS A 118 13.78 -7.91 -18.00
C LYS A 118 12.54 -7.45 -18.79
N ASP A 119 11.86 -8.38 -19.46
CA ASP A 119 10.57 -8.13 -20.15
C ASP A 119 9.45 -7.70 -19.19
N LYS A 120 9.59 -8.04 -17.90
CA LYS A 120 8.65 -7.69 -16.82
C LYS A 120 9.19 -6.60 -15.88
N ALA A 121 10.16 -5.80 -16.30
CA ALA A 121 10.74 -4.77 -15.43
C ALA A 121 9.71 -3.75 -14.90
N ASP A 122 8.64 -3.51 -15.67
CA ASP A 122 7.53 -2.62 -15.27
C ASP A 122 6.48 -3.30 -14.38
N TRP A 123 6.54 -4.62 -14.21
CA TRP A 123 5.58 -5.45 -13.48
C TRP A 123 6.09 -5.89 -12.11
#